data_AF-A0A1D8D4J3-F1
#
_entry.id   AF-A0A1D8D4J3-F1
#
_cell.length_a   1.000
_cell.length_b   1.000
_cell.length_c   1.000
_cell.angle_alpha   90.00
_cell.angle_beta   90.00
_cell.angle_gamma   90.00
#
_symmetry.space_group_name_H-M   'P 1'
#
loop_
_entity.id
_entity.type
_entity.pdbx_description
1 polymer ?
#
loop_
_entity_poly.entity_id
_entity_poly.type
_entity_poly.pdbx_seq_one_letter_code
_entity_poly.pdbx_strand_id
1 'polypeptide(L)'
;MELQKGIATSLDRKLEGQTLTVLIERIEDGTTYARTEYDAPEVDNDMLIEIGDTIVEEGDFCKVIIEDSTAYESFGRISDN
;
A
#
# COMPACT_ATOMS: atom_id res chain seq x y z
N MET A 1 23.42 5.70 0.97
CA MET A 1 22.06 5.14 0.89
C MET A 1 21.15 5.60 2.03
N GLU A 2 21.66 6.11 3.16
CA GLU A 2 20.81 6.66 4.25
C GLU A 2 20.00 7.91 3.87
N LEU A 3 20.56 8.81 3.05
CA LEU A 3 19.87 10.06 2.69
C LEU A 3 18.59 9.80 1.87
N GLN A 4 18.65 8.86 0.92
CA GLN A 4 17.49 8.47 0.10
C GLN A 4 16.40 7.82 0.95
N LYS A 5 16.79 6.94 1.90
CA LYS A 5 15.84 6.32 2.84
C LYS A 5 15.12 7.36 3.69
N GLY A 6 15.81 8.38 4.20
CA GLY A 6 15.18 9.44 4.98
C GLY A 6 14.15 10.27 4.19
N ILE A 7 14.40 10.47 2.89
CA ILE A 7 13.47 11.19 2.00
C ILE A 7 12.25 10.32 1.68
N ALA A 8 12.46 9.03 1.36
CA ALA A 8 11.37 8.08 1.10
C ALA A 8 10.45 7.94 2.33
N THR A 9 11.01 7.69 3.52
CA THR A 9 10.23 7.61 4.77
C THR A 9 9.47 8.91 5.07
N SER A 10 10.00 10.07 4.67
CA SER A 10 9.30 11.35 4.85
C SER A 10 8.19 11.60 3.82
N LEU A 11 8.22 10.91 2.68
CA LEU A 11 7.17 10.92 1.67
C LEU A 11 6.06 9.95 2.06
N ASP A 12 6.40 8.72 2.45
CA ASP A 12 5.43 7.71 2.92
C ASP A 12 4.60 8.22 4.10
N ARG A 13 5.26 8.84 5.10
CA ARG A 13 4.58 9.48 6.24
C ARG A 13 3.62 10.60 5.86
N LYS A 14 3.77 11.22 4.69
CA LYS A 14 2.80 12.20 4.21
C LYS A 14 1.58 11.54 3.60
N LEU A 15 1.72 10.31 3.11
CA LEU A 15 0.65 9.52 2.51
C LEU A 15 -0.23 8.84 3.57
N GLU A 16 0.28 8.64 4.79
CA GLU A 16 -0.50 8.24 5.96
C GLU A 16 -1.75 9.13 6.14
N GLY A 17 -2.91 8.50 6.27
CA GLY A 17 -4.22 9.15 6.38
C GLY A 17 -4.82 9.62 5.04
N GLN A 18 -4.14 9.45 3.91
CA GLN A 18 -4.69 9.71 2.59
C GLN A 18 -5.30 8.45 1.97
N THR A 19 -6.35 8.64 1.19
CA THR A 19 -6.93 7.58 0.35
C THR A 19 -6.26 7.61 -1.02
N LEU A 20 -5.51 6.56 -1.34
CA LEU A 20 -4.86 6.37 -2.63
C LEU A 20 -5.54 5.26 -3.43
N THR A 21 -5.38 5.33 -4.75
CA THR A 21 -5.77 4.21 -5.62
C THR A 21 -4.58 3.27 -5.71
N VAL A 22 -4.81 2.00 -5.40
CA VAL A 22 -3.77 0.97 -5.36
C VAL A 22 -4.15 -0.18 -6.27
N LEU A 23 -3.14 -0.82 -6.85
CA LEU A 23 -3.28 -1.99 -7.69
C LEU A 23 -3.07 -3.23 -6.84
N ILE A 24 -4.03 -4.15 -6.83
CA ILE A 24 -3.87 -5.46 -6.21
C ILE A 24 -2.93 -6.30 -7.08
N GLU A 25 -1.79 -6.70 -6.53
CA GLU A 25 -0.81 -7.51 -7.28
C GLU A 25 -0.94 -9.00 -6.98
N ARG A 26 -1.13 -9.37 -5.71
CA ARG A 26 -1.27 -10.78 -5.30
C ARG A 26 -2.13 -10.92 -4.06
N ILE A 27 -2.85 -12.05 -3.95
CA ILE A 27 -3.61 -12.42 -2.74
C ILE A 27 -3.13 -13.79 -2.29
N GLU A 28 -2.42 -13.86 -1.17
CA GLU A 28 -1.85 -15.10 -0.63
C GLU A 28 -2.24 -15.29 0.84
N ASP A 29 -2.69 -16.49 1.21
CA ASP A 29 -3.02 -16.88 2.59
C ASP A 29 -3.92 -15.88 3.35
N GLY A 30 -4.85 -15.21 2.64
CA GLY A 30 -5.75 -14.21 3.21
C GLY A 30 -5.13 -12.83 3.42
N THR A 31 -3.91 -12.62 2.94
CA THR A 31 -3.20 -11.35 2.91
C THR A 31 -3.19 -10.79 1.50
N THR A 32 -3.65 -9.55 1.34
CA THR A 32 -3.70 -8.86 0.05
C THR A 32 -2.50 -7.93 -0.08
N TYR A 33 -1.70 -8.13 -1.11
CA TYR A 33 -0.56 -7.31 -1.45
C TYR A 33 -0.91 -6.40 -2.63
N ALA A 34 -0.55 -5.14 -2.49
CA ALA A 34 -0.80 -4.12 -3.47
C ALA A 34 0.35 -3.14 -3.54
N ARG A 35 0.26 -2.26 -4.54
CA ARG A 35 1.18 -1.14 -4.73
C ARG A 35 0.42 0.11 -5.11
N THR A 36 0.96 1.26 -4.73
CA THR A 36 0.48 2.55 -5.22
C THR A 36 1.04 2.83 -6.61
N GLU A 37 0.52 3.85 -7.29
CA GLU A 37 1.09 4.34 -8.56
C GLU A 37 2.52 4.90 -8.42
N TYR A 38 2.95 5.18 -7.19
CA TYR A 38 4.25 5.77 -6.88
C TYR A 38 5.33 4.72 -6.60
N ASP A 39 4.91 3.47 -6.36
CA ASP A 39 5.81 2.38 -5.99
C ASP A 39 6.37 1.69 -7.24
N ALA A 40 7.69 1.63 -7.33
CA ALA A 40 8.39 0.86 -8.34
C ALA A 40 8.43 -0.62 -7.96
N PRO A 41 8.12 -1.53 -8.91
CA PRO A 41 8.19 -2.98 -8.66
C PRO A 41 9.62 -3.39 -8.26
N GLU A 42 9.72 -4.33 -7.31
CA GLU A 42 10.97 -4.93 -6.81
C GLU A 42 11.93 -3.98 -6.05
N VAL A 43 11.61 -2.70 -5.92
CA VAL A 43 12.46 -1.67 -5.31
C VAL A 43 11.82 -1.03 -4.09
N ASP A 44 10.52 -0.76 -4.17
CA ASP A 44 9.75 -0.13 -3.09
C ASP A 44 9.02 -1.17 -2.22
N ASN A 45 8.43 -0.70 -1.12
CA ASN A 45 7.82 -1.54 -0.08
C ASN A 45 6.47 -2.11 -0.55
N ASP A 46 6.17 -3.36 -0.19
CA ASP A 46 4.85 -3.95 -0.42
C ASP A 46 3.80 -3.26 0.49
N MET A 47 2.61 -2.99 -0.07
CA MET A 47 1.46 -2.54 0.72
C MET A 47 0.55 -3.70 1.08
N LEU A 48 0.31 -3.88 2.36
CA LEU A 48 -0.59 -4.86 2.92
C LEU A 48 -1.96 -4.23 3.12
N ILE A 49 -2.99 -4.81 2.50
CA ILE A 49 -4.37 -4.31 2.59
C ILE A 49 -5.22 -5.27 3.40
N GLU A 50 -5.90 -4.72 4.41
CA GLU A 50 -7.02 -5.41 5.06
C GLU A 50 -8.30 -5.22 4.21
N ILE A 51 -8.75 -6.30 3.59
CA ILE A 51 -9.89 -6.31 2.65
C ILE A 51 -11.25 -6.56 3.33
N GLY A 52 -11.28 -6.98 4.60
CA GLY A 52 -12.52 -7.18 5.36
C GLY A 52 -13.50 -8.13 4.65
N ASP A 53 -14.75 -7.67 4.47
CA ASP A 53 -15.80 -8.39 3.71
C ASP A 53 -15.76 -8.07 2.19
N THR A 54 -14.85 -7.22 1.74
CA THR A 54 -14.76 -6.77 0.35
C THR A 54 -14.04 -7.81 -0.50
N ILE A 55 -14.64 -8.17 -1.63
CA ILE A 55 -14.06 -9.09 -2.60
C ILE A 55 -13.20 -8.27 -3.56
N VAL A 56 -11.91 -8.60 -3.62
CA VAL A 56 -10.96 -8.02 -4.58
C VAL A 56 -10.27 -9.14 -5.36
N GLU A 57 -9.95 -8.89 -6.62
CA GLU A 57 -9.18 -9.82 -7.46
C GLU A 57 -7.81 -9.22 -7.82
N GLU A 58 -6.85 -10.08 -8.17
CA GLU A 58 -5.55 -9.63 -8.67
C GLU A 58 -5.73 -8.84 -9.98
N GLY A 59 -5.12 -7.66 -10.05
CA GLY A 59 -5.28 -6.72 -11.16
C GLY A 59 -6.37 -5.67 -10.95
N ASP A 60 -7.17 -5.76 -9.88
CA ASP A 60 -8.14 -4.73 -9.56
C ASP A 60 -7.49 -3.46 -9.00
N PHE A 61 -8.14 -2.33 -9.27
CA PHE A 61 -7.83 -1.07 -8.62
C PHE A 61 -8.85 -0.76 -7.53
N CYS A 62 -8.37 -0.60 -6.30
CA CYS A 62 -9.21 -0.24 -5.17
C CYS A 62 -8.70 1.04 -4.50
N LYS A 63 -9.60 1.73 -3.78
CA LYS A 63 -9.23 2.86 -2.94
C LYS A 63 -8.89 2.37 -1.55
N VAL A 64 -7.68 2.66 -1.12
CA VAL A 64 -7.17 2.25 0.19
C VAL A 64 -6.75 3.49 0.95
N ILE A 65 -7.16 3.56 2.22
CA ILE A 65 -6.60 4.54 3.15
C ILE A 65 -5.36 3.93 3.79
N ILE A 66 -4.24 4.62 3.67
CA ILE A 66 -2.99 4.22 4.34
C ILE A 66 -3.13 4.59 5.81
N GLU A 67 -3.07 3.59 6.69
CA GLU A 67 -3.19 3.79 8.13
C GLU A 67 -1.82 3.94 8.79
N ASP A 68 -0.81 3.23 8.29
CA ASP A 68 0.56 3.28 8.80
C ASP A 68 1.57 2.94 7.70
N SER A 69 2.76 3.53 7.77
CA SER A 69 3.86 3.25 6.85
C SER A 69 5.17 3.11 7.62
N THR A 70 5.75 1.91 7.53
CA THR A 70 7.06 1.61 8.12
C THR A 70 8.17 1.70 7.09
N ALA A 71 9.42 1.51 7.50
CA ALA A 71 10.56 1.56 6.59
C ALA A 71 10.64 0.38 5.59
N TYR A 72 9.75 -0.60 5.70
CA TYR A 72 9.77 -1.84 4.91
C TYR A 72 8.38 -2.25 4.38
N GLU A 73 7.30 -1.82 5.02
CA GLU A 73 5.93 -2.21 4.70
C GLU A 73 4.96 -1.06 5.00
N SER A 74 3.95 -0.90 4.15
CA SER A 74 2.82 0.00 4.40
C SER A 74 1.54 -0.79 4.67
N PHE A 75 0.73 -0.31 5.59
CA PHE A 75 -0.53 -0.92 5.98
C PHE A 75 -1.69 0.00 5.62
N GLY A 76 -2.72 -0.59 5.02
CA GLY A 76 -3.94 0.15 4.71
C GLY A 76 -5.16 -0.74 4.75
N ARG A 77 -6.32 -0.10 4.68
CA ARG A 77 -7.62 -0.76 4.58
C ARG A 77 -8.41 -0.22 3.41
N ILE A 78 -9.30 -1.05 2.86
CA ILE A 78 -10.23 -0.61 1.83
C ILE A 78 -11.06 0.55 2.39
N SER A 79 -11.01 1.69 1.70
CA SER A 79 -11.83 2.85 1.99
C SER A 79 -13.05 2.79 1.07
N ASP A 80 -14.01 1.94 1.41
CA ASP A 80 -15.33 1.93 0.79
C ASP A 80 -15.95 3.34 0.91
N ASN A 81 -16.49 3.85 -0.21
CA ASN A 81 -17.23 5.12 -0.24
C ASN A 81 -18.55 4.95 -0.97
#